data_AF-A0A2D5BVD5-F1
#
_entry.id   AF-A0A2D5BVD5-F1
#
_cell.length_a   1.000
_cell.length_b   1.000
_cell.length_c   1.000
_cell.angle_alpha   90.00
_cell.angle_beta   90.00
_cell.angle_gamma   90.00
#
_symmetry.space_group_name_H-M   'P 1'
#
loop_
_entity.id
_entity.type
_entity.pdbx_description
1 polymer ?
#
loop_
_entity_poly.entity_id
_entity_poly.type
_entity_poly.pdbx_seq_one_letter_code
_entity_poly.pdbx_strand_id
1 'polypeptide(L)'
;MLHRILVVLLFGVSLLAPAQEKLDLSVLYAGDPGPRTDEWLTFLRSRVRTATAIERRSLSAKTAKGADVVIVDAETPYKESGIKIPRGAELSTAFTKPTILMGAAGGSTLGSLDIKLDWL
;
A
#
# COMPACT_ATOMS: atom_id res chain seq x y z
N MET A 1 70.11 4.14 3.32
CA MET A 1 69.07 4.70 2.44
C MET A 1 67.73 4.06 2.83
N LEU A 2 66.91 4.77 3.63
CA LEU A 2 65.63 4.28 4.13
C LEU A 2 64.55 4.39 3.04
N HIS A 3 63.87 3.28 2.73
CA HIS A 3 62.68 3.27 1.89
C HIS A 3 61.46 3.65 2.74
N ARG A 4 60.83 4.79 2.44
CA ARG A 4 59.56 5.21 3.03
C ARG A 4 58.41 4.51 2.30
N ILE A 5 57.71 3.62 2.99
CA ILE A 5 56.44 3.03 2.52
C ILE A 5 55.32 4.00 2.92
N LEU A 6 54.66 4.59 1.93
CA LEU A 6 53.46 5.40 2.11
C LEU A 6 52.24 4.46 2.07
N VAL A 7 51.66 4.16 3.23
CA VAL A 7 50.38 3.44 3.34
C VAL A 7 49.26 4.46 3.16
N VAL A 8 48.63 4.47 2.00
CA VAL A 8 47.41 5.26 1.74
C VAL A 8 46.23 4.49 2.32
N LEU A 9 45.79 4.88 3.52
CA LEU A 9 44.52 4.46 4.10
C LEU A 9 43.39 5.07 3.27
N LEU A 10 42.83 4.29 2.34
CA LEU A 10 41.52 4.56 1.75
C LEU A 10 40.47 4.43 2.85
N PHE A 11 40.19 5.53 3.55
CA PHE A 11 38.97 5.66 4.32
C PHE A 11 37.81 5.72 3.31
N GLY A 12 37.06 4.62 3.23
CA GLY A 12 35.82 4.53 2.50
C GLY A 12 34.89 5.64 2.95
N VAL A 13 34.67 6.61 2.06
CA VAL A 13 33.58 7.56 2.18
C VAL A 13 32.30 6.75 1.97
N SER A 14 31.79 6.16 3.05
CA SER A 14 30.40 5.73 3.09
C SER A 14 29.57 6.99 2.92
N LEU A 15 29.15 7.25 1.69
CA LEU A 15 28.05 8.16 1.39
C LEU A 15 26.84 7.61 2.17
N LEU A 16 26.62 8.13 3.36
CA LEU A 16 25.35 8.02 4.07
C LEU A 16 24.32 8.65 3.14
N ALA A 17 23.67 7.83 2.33
CA ALA A 17 22.49 8.26 1.60
C ALA A 17 21.54 8.87 2.64
N PRO A 18 21.02 10.09 2.42
CA PRO A 18 20.09 10.68 3.36
C PRO A 18 18.95 9.69 3.58
N ALA A 19 18.71 9.34 4.83
CA ALA A 19 17.58 8.49 5.19
C ALA A 19 16.34 9.14 4.59
N GLN A 20 15.71 8.45 3.63
CA GLN A 20 14.59 9.03 2.91
C GLN A 20 13.48 9.32 3.93
N GLU A 21 13.16 10.61 4.08
CA GLU A 21 12.17 11.06 5.05
C GLU A 21 10.82 10.41 4.71
N LYS A 22 10.20 9.78 5.71
CA LYS A 22 8.88 9.18 5.54
C LYS A 22 7.85 10.30 5.45
N LEU A 23 6.85 10.10 4.60
CA LEU A 23 5.69 10.98 4.54
C LEU A 23 4.94 10.92 5.88
N ASP A 24 4.52 12.08 6.38
CA ASP A 24 3.69 12.16 7.59
C ASP A 24 2.23 11.76 7.31
N LEU A 25 2.04 10.48 6.98
CA LEU A 25 0.75 9.90 6.60
C LEU A 25 0.49 8.61 7.38
N SER A 26 -0.77 8.44 7.77
CA SER A 26 -1.32 7.19 8.31
C SER A 26 -2.17 6.49 7.24
N VAL A 27 -1.72 5.34 6.76
CA VAL A 27 -2.38 4.58 5.69
C VAL A 27 -3.07 3.34 6.26
N LEU A 28 -4.34 3.16 5.92
CA LEU A 28 -5.07 1.90 6.17
C LEU A 28 -5.19 1.12 4.87
N TYR A 29 -4.57 -0.06 4.83
CA TYR A 29 -4.62 -0.98 3.71
C TYR A 29 -5.72 -2.03 3.93
N ALA A 30 -6.78 -1.97 3.13
CA ALA A 30 -7.92 -2.89 3.16
C ALA A 30 -7.75 -3.95 2.05
N GLY A 31 -7.10 -5.05 2.38
CA GLY A 31 -6.83 -6.19 1.49
C GLY A 31 -7.16 -7.51 2.16
N ASP A 32 -7.06 -8.62 1.42
CA ASP A 32 -7.18 -9.95 2.03
C ASP A 32 -5.81 -10.43 2.54
N PRO A 33 -5.73 -11.23 3.62
CA PRO A 33 -4.46 -11.77 4.10
C PRO A 33 -3.73 -12.58 3.03
N GLY A 34 -2.42 -12.35 2.88
CA GLY A 34 -1.59 -13.08 1.93
C GLY A 34 -0.38 -12.27 1.44
N PRO A 35 0.47 -12.88 0.60
CA PRO A 35 1.77 -12.33 0.20
C PRO A 35 1.68 -10.92 -0.38
N ARG A 36 0.66 -10.65 -1.21
CA ARG A 36 0.43 -9.33 -1.79
C ARG A 36 0.22 -8.25 -0.74
N THR A 37 -0.57 -8.52 0.30
CA THR A 37 -0.81 -7.56 1.39
C THR A 37 0.47 -7.33 2.20
N ASP A 38 1.26 -8.38 2.43
CA ASP A 38 2.52 -8.29 3.17
C ASP A 38 3.58 -7.46 2.41
N GLU A 39 3.69 -7.67 1.10
CA GLU A 39 4.54 -6.88 0.21
C GLU A 39 4.16 -5.40 0.21
N TRP A 40 2.86 -5.11 0.06
CA TRP A 40 2.36 -3.73 0.12
C TRP A 40 2.59 -3.08 1.47
N LEU A 41 2.33 -3.78 2.57
CA LEU A 41 2.60 -3.25 3.90
C LEU A 41 4.09 -2.98 4.11
N THR A 42 4.97 -3.86 3.63
CA THR A 42 6.41 -3.66 3.70
C THR A 42 6.83 -2.40 2.96
N PHE A 43 6.34 -2.24 1.72
CA PHE A 43 6.58 -1.04 0.93
C PHE A 43 6.04 0.21 1.64
N LEU A 44 4.77 0.23 2.05
CA LEU A 44 4.14 1.39 2.68
C LEU A 44 4.84 1.78 3.98
N ARG A 45 5.16 0.83 4.85
CA ARG A 45 5.88 1.09 6.12
C ARG A 45 7.27 1.67 5.89
N SER A 46 7.88 1.45 4.73
CA SER A 46 9.15 2.10 4.36
C SER A 46 8.97 3.56 3.93
N ARG A 47 7.75 3.98 3.55
CA ARG A 47 7.46 5.29 2.94
C ARG A 47 6.62 6.23 3.80
N VAL A 48 5.79 5.73 4.71
CA VAL A 48 4.84 6.54 5.49
C VAL A 48 5.01 6.35 7.01
N ARG A 49 4.56 7.33 7.80
CA ARG A 49 4.59 7.32 9.27
C ARG A 49 3.96 6.04 9.85
N THR A 50 2.73 5.71 9.43
CA THR A 50 2.09 4.45 9.83
C THR A 50 1.37 3.78 8.67
N ALA A 51 1.45 2.46 8.62
CA ALA A 51 0.64 1.65 7.71
C ALA A 51 0.15 0.38 8.42
N THR A 52 -1.16 0.21 8.48
CA THR A 52 -1.84 -0.94 9.06
C THR A 52 -2.69 -1.64 8.00
N ALA A 53 -2.90 -2.94 8.15
CA ALA A 53 -3.82 -3.68 7.30
C ALA A 53 -5.04 -4.14 8.08
N ILE A 54 -6.17 -4.22 7.38
CA ILE A 54 -7.37 -4.91 7.82
C ILE A 54 -7.87 -5.79 6.68
N GLU A 55 -8.67 -6.79 7.02
CA GLU A 55 -9.44 -7.51 6.01
C GLU A 55 -10.35 -6.55 5.25
N ARG A 56 -10.36 -6.63 3.92
CA ARG A 56 -11.16 -5.73 3.06
C ARG A 56 -12.63 -5.66 3.48
N ARG A 57 -13.22 -6.79 3.88
CA ARG A 57 -14.63 -6.89 4.32
C ARG A 57 -14.92 -6.17 5.64
N SER A 58 -13.88 -5.87 6.42
CA SER A 58 -13.98 -5.13 7.69
C SER A 58 -13.85 -3.61 7.49
N LEU A 59 -13.69 -3.13 6.26
CA LEU A 59 -13.57 -1.70 6.00
C LEU A 59 -14.90 -0.98 6.27
N SER A 60 -14.83 0.06 7.09
CA SER A 60 -15.96 0.91 7.46
C SER A 60 -15.44 2.29 7.88
N ALA A 61 -16.32 3.29 7.99
CA ALA A 61 -15.95 4.61 8.50
C ALA A 61 -15.34 4.52 9.92
N LYS A 62 -15.80 3.58 10.74
CA LYS A 62 -15.28 3.34 12.09
C LYS A 62 -13.85 2.81 12.07
N THR A 63 -13.58 1.78 11.25
CA THR A 63 -12.24 1.18 11.16
C THR A 63 -11.23 2.11 10.47
N ALA A 64 -11.71 2.98 9.58
CA ALA A 64 -10.88 3.98 8.89
C ALA A 64 -10.65 5.28 9.67
N LYS A 65 -11.26 5.47 10.86
CA LYS A 65 -11.27 6.76 11.58
C LYS A 65 -9.87 7.37 11.78
N GLY A 66 -8.88 6.55 12.15
CA GLY A 66 -7.51 6.99 12.42
C GLY A 66 -6.57 7.06 11.21
N ALA A 67 -7.06 6.74 10.02
CA ALA A 67 -6.27 6.82 8.79
C ALA A 67 -6.46 8.17 8.11
N ASP A 68 -5.41 8.65 7.45
CA ASP A 68 -5.44 9.81 6.57
C ASP A 68 -5.87 9.38 5.16
N VAL A 69 -5.42 8.21 4.72
CA VAL A 69 -5.74 7.62 3.42
C VAL A 69 -6.07 6.14 3.57
N VAL A 70 -7.03 5.66 2.78
CA VAL A 70 -7.40 4.25 2.69
C VAL A 70 -7.04 3.70 1.32
N ILE A 71 -6.45 2.51 1.27
CA ILE A 71 -6.22 1.76 0.04
C ILE A 71 -7.12 0.52 0.08
N VAL A 72 -7.92 0.31 -0.96
CA VAL A 72 -8.74 -0.90 -1.12
C VAL A 72 -8.15 -1.72 -2.25
N ASP A 73 -7.76 -2.95 -1.97
CA ASP A 73 -7.06 -3.80 -2.95
C ASP A 73 -7.56 -5.25 -2.95
N ALA A 74 -7.46 -5.87 -4.12
CA ALA A 74 -7.53 -7.30 -4.31
C ALA A 74 -6.65 -7.73 -5.49
N GLU A 75 -6.19 -8.97 -5.43
CA GLU A 75 -5.58 -9.63 -6.59
C GLU A 75 -6.48 -9.64 -7.82
N THR A 76 -5.86 -9.88 -8.97
CA THR A 76 -6.56 -10.12 -10.25
C THR A 76 -7.69 -11.13 -10.10
N PRO A 77 -8.87 -10.90 -10.73
CA PRO A 77 -9.98 -11.85 -10.68
C PRO A 77 -9.73 -13.04 -11.61
N TYR A 78 -8.75 -12.97 -12.52
CA TYR A 78 -8.40 -14.03 -13.44
C TYR A 78 -7.51 -15.06 -12.75
N LYS A 79 -8.03 -16.27 -12.57
CA LYS A 79 -7.34 -17.44 -11.99
C LYS A 79 -7.34 -18.57 -13.01
N GLU A 80 -6.48 -19.56 -12.83
CA GLU A 80 -6.46 -20.78 -13.68
C GLU A 80 -7.81 -21.50 -13.69
N SER A 81 -8.54 -21.44 -12.57
CA SER A 81 -9.89 -22.00 -12.42
C SER A 81 -11.03 -21.13 -12.96
N GLY A 82 -10.71 -20.00 -13.62
CA GLY A 82 -11.68 -19.07 -14.20
C GLY A 82 -11.67 -17.69 -13.54
N ILE A 83 -12.76 -16.94 -13.76
CA ILE A 83 -12.90 -15.57 -13.25
C ILE A 83 -13.61 -15.60 -11.90
N LYS A 84 -12.95 -15.12 -10.85
CA LYS A 84 -13.51 -14.94 -9.51
C LYS A 84 -13.39 -13.47 -9.09
N ILE A 85 -14.48 -12.73 -9.27
CA ILE A 85 -14.52 -11.31 -8.88
C ILE A 85 -14.57 -11.22 -7.35
N PRO A 86 -13.59 -10.57 -6.71
CA PRO A 86 -13.64 -10.35 -5.27
C PRO A 86 -14.72 -9.31 -4.95
N ARG A 87 -15.44 -9.53 -3.85
CA ARG A 87 -16.36 -8.51 -3.30
C ARG A 87 -15.54 -7.26 -2.96
N GLY A 88 -16.00 -6.10 -3.46
CA GLY A 88 -15.42 -4.81 -3.16
C GLY A 88 -15.64 -4.40 -1.70
N ALA A 89 -15.15 -3.23 -1.33
CA ALA A 89 -15.50 -2.62 -0.06
C ALA A 89 -16.91 -2.02 -0.14
N GLU A 90 -17.69 -2.16 0.93
CA GLU A 90 -18.99 -1.51 1.05
C GLU A 90 -18.80 -0.15 1.72
N LEU A 91 -18.60 0.87 0.91
CA LEU A 91 -18.43 2.23 1.38
C LEU A 91 -19.80 2.90 1.53
N SER A 92 -20.19 3.22 2.76
CA SER A 92 -21.43 3.97 2.98
C SER A 92 -21.26 5.44 2.64
N THR A 93 -22.37 6.18 2.53
CA THR A 93 -22.36 7.65 2.33
C THR A 93 -21.68 8.41 3.48
N ALA A 94 -21.50 7.78 4.64
CA ALA A 94 -20.76 8.34 5.77
C ALA A 94 -19.23 8.14 5.66
N PHE A 95 -18.76 7.42 4.64
CA PHE A 95 -17.34 7.17 4.42
C PHE A 95 -16.70 8.36 3.71
N THR A 96 -15.85 9.11 4.43
CA THR A 96 -15.29 10.39 3.95
C THR A 96 -13.78 10.36 3.73
N LYS A 97 -13.12 9.22 3.97
CA LYS A 97 -11.67 9.13 3.87
C LYS A 97 -11.23 9.14 2.40
N PRO A 98 -10.17 9.89 2.03
CA PRO A 98 -9.51 9.74 0.75
C PRO A 98 -9.21 8.26 0.48
N THR A 99 -9.68 7.76 -0.66
CA THR A 99 -9.65 6.33 -0.96
C THR A 99 -8.98 6.07 -2.29
N ILE A 100 -7.98 5.20 -2.29
CA ILE A 100 -7.30 4.69 -3.48
C ILE A 100 -7.86 3.29 -3.75
N LEU A 101 -8.41 3.10 -4.94
CA LEU A 101 -9.01 1.85 -5.37
C LEU A 101 -8.05 1.12 -6.32
N MET A 102 -7.66 -0.10 -5.96
CA MET A 102 -6.63 -0.88 -6.64
C MET A 102 -7.08 -2.29 -6.98
N GLY A 103 -6.49 -2.83 -8.05
CA GLY A 103 -6.73 -4.20 -8.50
C GLY A 103 -8.20 -4.50 -8.73
N ALA A 104 -8.59 -5.76 -8.53
CA ALA A 104 -9.96 -6.19 -8.78
C ALA A 104 -10.98 -5.62 -7.77
N ALA A 105 -10.52 -5.29 -6.55
CA ALA A 105 -11.37 -4.67 -5.54
C ALA A 105 -11.80 -3.26 -5.94
N GLY A 106 -10.97 -2.53 -6.68
CA GLY A 106 -11.32 -1.20 -7.14
C GLY A 106 -12.53 -1.21 -8.07
N GLY A 107 -12.50 -2.10 -9.08
CA GLY A 107 -13.63 -2.29 -9.98
C GLY A 107 -14.90 -2.73 -9.26
N SER A 108 -14.80 -3.73 -8.37
CA SER A 108 -15.98 -4.22 -7.65
C SER A 108 -16.54 -3.23 -6.62
N THR A 109 -15.68 -2.39 -6.01
CA THR A 109 -16.12 -1.30 -5.13
C THR A 109 -16.89 -0.24 -5.91
N LEU A 110 -16.35 0.22 -7.04
CA LEU A 110 -17.02 1.20 -7.90
C LEU A 110 -18.34 0.66 -8.46
N GLY A 111 -18.37 -0.61 -8.86
CA GLY A 111 -19.60 -1.30 -9.27
C GLY A 111 -20.65 -1.35 -8.16
N SER A 112 -20.27 -1.53 -6.90
CA SER A 112 -21.21 -1.51 -5.76
C SER A 112 -21.76 -0.11 -5.42
N LEU A 113 -21.08 0.94 -5.89
CA LEU A 113 -21.48 2.33 -5.72
C LEU A 113 -22.26 2.86 -6.93
N ASP A 114 -22.57 2.00 -7.91
CA ASP A 114 -23.18 2.36 -9.19
C ASP A 114 -22.42 3.48 -9.93
N ILE A 115 -21.09 3.54 -9.74
CA ILE A 115 -20.24 4.50 -10.43
C ILE A 115 -19.88 3.93 -11.81
N LYS A 116 -20.20 4.69 -12.85
CA LYS A 116 -19.84 4.37 -14.23
C LYS A 116 -18.31 4.30 -14.37
N LEU A 117 -17.81 3.12 -14.75
CA LEU A 117 -16.37 2.82 -14.85
C LEU A 117 -15.78 3.05 -16.23
N ASP A 118 -16.60 2.87 -17.27
CA ASP A 118 -16.19 3.00 -18.65
C ASP A 118 -17.37 3.53 -19.50
N TRP A 119 -17.11 3.77 -20.78
CA TRP A 119 -18.09 4.29 -21.73
C TRP A 119 -18.72 3.22 -22.61
N LEU A 120 -18.45 1.94 -22.34
CA LEU A 120 -18.85 0.80 -23.16
C LEU A 120 -20.13 0.13 -22.66
#